data_AF-A0A7J4WZ29-F1
#
_entry.id   AF-A0A7J4WZ29-F1
#
_cell.length_a   1.000
_cell.length_b   1.000
_cell.length_c   1.000
_cell.angle_alpha   90.00
_cell.angle_beta   90.00
_cell.angle_gamma   90.00
#
_symmetry.space_group_name_H-M   'P 1'
#
loop_
_entity.id
_entity.type
_entity.pdbx_description
1 polymer ?
#
loop_
_entity_poly.entity_id
_entity_poly.type
_entity_poly.pdbx_seq_one_letter_code
_entity_poly.pdbx_strand_id
1 'polypeptide(L)'
;MTSIMTNNSAISALSTLRSISTQMEDTQSAISSGYKVKDASDNAAYWSIATTMRSDNKAMSAVQDALGVGAAKTDTAYTGMEAAIDVVSDIKAK
;
A
#
# COMPACT_ATOMS: atom_id res chain seq x y z
N MET A 1 -12.90 -51.73 -12.35
CA MET A 1 -14.17 -51.99 -13.05
C MET A 1 -14.42 -50.84 -14.03
N THR A 2 -14.15 -51.07 -15.32
CA THR A 2 -14.53 -50.16 -16.41
C THR A 2 -15.96 -50.52 -16.82
N SER A 3 -16.92 -49.69 -16.43
CA SER A 3 -18.27 -49.73 -17.00
C SER A 3 -18.21 -49.02 -18.35
N ILE A 4 -18.87 -49.56 -19.38
CA ILE A 4 -19.05 -48.88 -20.69
C ILE A 4 -19.70 -47.50 -20.51
N MET A 5 -20.50 -47.33 -19.45
CA MET A 5 -21.25 -46.11 -19.15
C MET A 5 -20.53 -45.15 -18.18
N THR A 6 -19.54 -45.62 -17.42
CA THR A 6 -18.84 -44.79 -16.44
C THR A 6 -17.35 -45.10 -16.44
N ASN A 7 -16.58 -44.15 -16.99
CA ASN A 7 -15.12 -44.21 -17.02
C ASN A 7 -14.57 -43.44 -15.80
N ASN A 8 -14.30 -44.17 -14.73
CA ASN A 8 -13.76 -43.58 -13.50
C ASN A 8 -12.41 -42.88 -13.71
N SER A 9 -11.56 -43.40 -14.60
CA SER A 9 -10.28 -42.78 -14.96
C SER A 9 -10.47 -41.43 -15.65
N ALA A 10 -11.47 -41.31 -16.53
CA ALA A 10 -11.82 -40.04 -17.17
C ALA A 10 -12.42 -39.02 -16.17
N ILE A 11 -13.20 -39.47 -15.18
CA ILE A 11 -13.73 -38.61 -14.12
C ILE A 11 -12.59 -38.09 -13.22
N SER A 12 -11.64 -38.95 -12.83
CA SER A 12 -10.45 -38.51 -12.09
C SER A 12 -9.62 -37.50 -12.88
N ALA A 13 -9.37 -37.76 -14.16
CA ALA A 13 -8.66 -36.83 -15.04
C ALA A 13 -9.41 -35.48 -15.17
N LEU A 14 -10.74 -35.50 -15.29
CA LEU A 14 -11.55 -34.28 -15.32
C LEU A 14 -11.50 -33.52 -14.00
N SER A 15 -11.49 -34.21 -12.85
CA SER A 15 -11.30 -33.58 -11.54
C SER A 15 -9.93 -32.90 -11.43
N THR A 16 -8.88 -33.56 -11.92
CA THR A 16 -7.53 -32.96 -11.99
C THR A 16 -7.51 -31.75 -12.93
N LEU A 17 -8.13 -31.84 -14.11
CA LEU A 17 -8.19 -30.73 -15.05
C LEU A 17 -8.93 -29.53 -14.46
N ARG A 18 -10.07 -29.75 -13.79
CA ARG A 18 -10.81 -28.70 -13.07
C ARG A 18 -9.95 -28.05 -11.99
N SER A 19 -9.22 -28.84 -11.21
CA SER A 19 -8.31 -28.31 -10.18
C SER A 19 -7.19 -27.47 -10.80
N ILE A 20 -6.60 -27.91 -11.93
CA ILE A 20 -5.60 -27.13 -12.66
C ILE A 20 -6.20 -25.82 -13.19
N SER A 21 -7.40 -25.86 -13.76
CA SER A 21 -8.08 -24.66 -14.26
C SER A 21 -8.32 -23.64 -13.15
N THR A 22 -8.79 -24.08 -11.97
CA THR A 22 -8.97 -23.19 -10.81
C THR A 22 -7.65 -22.60 -10.34
N GLN A 23 -6.60 -23.42 -10.20
CA GLN A 23 -5.27 -22.93 -9.80
C GLN A 23 -4.68 -21.92 -10.80
N MET A 24 -4.94 -22.12 -12.09
CA MET A 24 -4.53 -21.19 -13.14
C MET A 24 -5.26 -19.86 -13.05
N GLU A 25 -6.57 -19.87 -12.77
CA GLU A 25 -7.38 -18.66 -12.58
C GLU A 25 -6.91 -17.85 -11.37
N ASP A 26 -6.64 -18.51 -10.24
CA ASP A 26 -6.07 -17.88 -9.04
C ASP A 26 -4.71 -17.24 -9.32
N THR A 27 -3.83 -17.97 -10.03
CA THR A 27 -2.51 -17.47 -10.43
C THR A 27 -2.63 -16.27 -11.36
N GLN A 28 -3.54 -16.33 -12.34
CA GLN A 28 -3.77 -15.25 -13.28
C GLN A 28 -4.33 -14.00 -12.57
N SER A 29 -5.20 -14.18 -11.58
CA SER A 29 -5.74 -13.10 -10.74
C SER A 29 -4.64 -12.44 -9.89
N ALA A 30 -3.75 -13.24 -9.30
CA ALA A 30 -2.59 -12.73 -8.55
C ALA A 30 -1.60 -11.97 -9.45
N ILE A 31 -1.33 -12.48 -10.67
CA ILE A 31 -0.46 -11.81 -11.64
C ILE A 31 -1.10 -10.50 -12.12
N SER A 32 -2.39 -10.50 -12.44
CA SER A 32 -3.11 -9.32 -12.93
C SER A 32 -3.20 -8.21 -11.88
N SER A 33 -3.48 -8.57 -10.63
CA SER A 33 -3.57 -7.59 -9.53
C SER A 33 -2.21 -7.19 -8.94
N GLY A 34 -1.18 -8.02 -9.14
CA GLY A 34 0.12 -7.88 -8.47
C GLY A 34 0.09 -8.17 -6.97
N TYR A 35 -1.07 -8.54 -6.41
CA TYR A 35 -1.25 -8.82 -4.99
C TYR A 35 -1.48 -10.31 -4.75
N LYS A 36 -0.75 -10.88 -3.80
CA LYS A 36 -0.98 -12.26 -3.32
C LYS A 36 -2.27 -12.38 -2.50
N VAL A 37 -2.70 -11.30 -1.85
CA VAL A 37 -3.96 -11.19 -1.09
C VAL A 37 -4.62 -9.91 -1.56
N LYS A 38 -5.62 -10.04 -2.44
CA LYS A 38 -6.29 -8.90 -3.04
C LYS A 38 -7.50 -8.49 -2.21
N ASP A 39 -8.31 -9.48 -1.85
CA ASP A 39 -9.58 -9.29 -1.15
C ASP A 39 -9.54 -9.90 0.26
N ALA A 40 -10.44 -9.42 1.13
CA ALA A 40 -10.55 -9.93 2.51
C ALA A 40 -10.93 -11.42 2.56
N SER A 41 -11.56 -11.93 1.50
CA SER A 41 -11.88 -13.34 1.30
C SER A 41 -10.65 -14.23 1.10
N ASP A 42 -9.56 -13.68 0.54
CA ASP A 42 -8.34 -14.45 0.24
C ASP A 42 -7.56 -14.74 1.53
N ASN A 43 -7.48 -13.73 2.41
CA ASN A 43 -6.93 -13.86 3.75
C ASN A 43 -7.28 -12.63 4.61
N ALA A 44 -8.33 -12.73 5.42
CA ALA A 44 -8.82 -11.60 6.23
C ALA A 44 -7.77 -11.02 7.19
N ALA A 45 -6.90 -11.85 7.77
CA ALA A 45 -5.86 -11.41 8.70
C ALA A 45 -4.75 -10.62 7.99
N TYR A 46 -4.20 -11.17 6.90
CA TYR A 46 -3.16 -10.45 6.15
C TYR A 46 -3.71 -9.24 5.39
N TRP A 47 -4.95 -9.32 4.91
CA TRP A 47 -5.61 -8.19 4.25
C TRP A 47 -5.85 -7.02 5.22
N SER A 48 -6.32 -7.30 6.45
CA SER A 48 -6.53 -6.27 7.47
C SER A 48 -5.21 -5.62 7.91
N ILE A 49 -4.16 -6.41 8.17
CA ILE A 49 -2.82 -5.88 8.46
C ILE A 49 -2.31 -5.01 7.31
N ALA A 50 -2.39 -5.50 6.07
CA ALA A 50 -1.94 -4.75 4.90
C ALA A 50 -2.75 -3.46 4.69
N THR A 51 -4.04 -3.48 4.98
CA THR A 51 -4.92 -2.30 4.87
C THR A 51 -4.56 -1.24 5.92
N THR A 52 -4.36 -1.66 7.17
CA THR A 52 -3.86 -0.77 8.24
C THR A 52 -2.51 -0.19 7.87
N MET A 53 -1.55 -1.01 7.41
CA MET A 53 -0.24 -0.52 6.98
C MET A 53 -0.32 0.49 5.82
N ARG A 54 -1.20 0.28 4.84
CA ARG A 54 -1.43 1.26 3.75
C ARG A 54 -2.03 2.57 4.28
N SER A 55 -2.93 2.49 5.26
CA SER A 55 -3.51 3.66 5.93
C SER A 55 -2.44 4.44 6.70
N ASP A 56 -1.61 3.74 7.46
CA ASP A 56 -0.53 4.33 8.25
C ASP A 56 0.48 5.05 7.35
N ASN A 57 0.82 4.47 6.19
CA ASN A 57 1.71 5.12 5.23
C ASN A 57 1.14 6.46 4.72
N LYS A 58 -0.16 6.50 4.38
CA LYS A 58 -0.82 7.75 3.98
C LYS A 58 -0.84 8.79 5.10
N ALA A 59 -1.14 8.36 6.33
CA ALA A 59 -1.09 9.24 7.49
C ALA A 59 0.31 9.80 7.73
N MET A 60 1.35 8.95 7.59
CA MET A 60 2.74 9.37 7.73
C MET A 60 3.17 10.36 6.63
N SER A 61 2.72 10.18 5.39
CA SER A 61 2.95 11.15 4.32
C SER A 61 2.33 12.51 4.65
N ALA A 62 1.10 12.53 5.18
CA ALA A 62 0.46 13.78 5.59
C ALA A 62 1.20 14.45 6.77
N VAL A 63 1.73 13.66 7.71
CA VAL A 63 2.59 14.18 8.79
C VAL A 63 3.89 14.76 8.23
N GLN A 64 4.51 14.11 7.25
CA GLN A 64 5.71 14.64 6.59
C GLN A 64 5.46 15.97 5.90
N ASP A 65 4.34 16.11 5.17
CA ASP A 65 3.96 17.38 4.54
C ASP A 65 3.75 18.48 5.59
N ALA A 66 3.05 18.17 6.69
CA ALA A 66 2.83 19.11 7.79
C ALA A 66 4.15 19.55 8.45
N LEU A 67 5.09 18.63 8.66
CA LEU A 67 6.43 18.93 9.16
C LEU A 67 7.22 19.82 8.18
N GLY A 68 7.12 19.56 6.87
CA GLY A 68 7.74 20.40 5.84
C GLY A 68 7.23 21.84 5.87
N VAL A 69 5.91 22.03 6.02
CA VAL A 69 5.30 23.36 6.18
C VAL A 69 5.73 24.02 7.49
N GLY A 70 5.82 23.27 8.58
CA GLY A 70 6.30 23.77 9.87
C GLY A 70 7.76 24.23 9.83
N ALA A 71 8.63 23.49 9.14
CA ALA A 71 10.02 23.86 8.90
C ALA A 71 10.09 25.16 8.08
N ALA A 72 9.39 25.25 6.96
CA ALA A 72 9.36 26.45 6.11
C ALA A 72 8.86 27.71 6.87
N LYS A 73 7.86 27.55 7.74
CA LYS A 73 7.37 28.63 8.60
C LYS A 73 8.44 29.10 9.59
N THR A 74 9.17 28.15 10.18
CA THR A 74 10.24 28.46 11.14
C THR A 74 11.40 29.18 10.45
N ASP A 75 11.80 28.74 9.26
CA ASP A 75 12.83 29.41 8.44
C ASP A 75 12.44 30.84 8.07
N THR A 76 11.17 31.04 7.67
CA THR A 76 10.65 32.38 7.35
C THR A 76 10.64 33.28 8.58
N ALA A 77 10.23 32.75 9.74
CA ALA A 77 10.25 33.49 11.00
C ALA A 77 11.68 33.86 11.41
N TYR A 78 12.63 32.95 11.25
CA TYR A 78 14.04 33.20 11.55
C TYR A 78 14.61 34.30 10.66
N THR A 79 14.38 34.21 9.34
CA THR A 79 14.80 35.24 8.37
C THR A 79 14.20 36.61 8.71
N GLY A 80 12.92 36.65 9.08
CA GLY A 80 12.26 37.89 9.50
C GLY A 80 12.81 38.47 10.80
N MET A 81 13.18 37.62 11.76
CA MET A 81 13.82 38.06 13.01
C MET A 81 15.22 38.60 12.77
N GLU A 82 16.00 37.99 11.88
CA GLU A 82 17.34 38.45 11.53
C GLU A 82 17.29 39.84 10.88
N ALA A 83 16.37 40.05 9.94
CA ALA A 83 16.13 41.38 9.38
C ALA A 83 15.70 42.42 10.44
N ALA A 84 14.90 42.02 11.44
CA ALA A 84 14.52 42.92 12.53
C ALA A 84 15.72 43.29 13.43
N ILE A 85 16.62 42.33 13.69
CA ILE A 85 17.86 42.56 14.45
C ILE A 85 18.77 43.54 13.69
N ASP A 86 18.89 43.41 12.38
CA ASP A 86 19.68 44.32 11.54
C ASP A 86 19.15 45.76 11.64
N VAL A 87 17.84 45.95 11.50
CA VAL A 87 17.21 47.28 11.64
C VAL A 87 17.46 47.89 13.01
N VAL A 88 17.33 47.11 14.09
CA VAL A 88 17.59 47.61 15.45
C VAL A 88 19.08 47.95 15.65
N SER A 89 19.97 47.18 15.03
CA SER A 89 21.42 47.43 15.07
C SER A 89 21.78 48.72 14.33
N ASP A 90 21.19 48.97 13.17
CA ASP A 90 21.33 50.21 12.41
C ASP A 90 20.82 51.44 13.19
N ILE A 91 19.70 51.29 13.92
CA ILE A 91 19.17 52.35 14.79
C ILE A 91 20.16 52.65 15.92
N LYS A 92 20.77 51.63 16.53
CA LYS A 92 21.74 51.80 17.61
C LYS A 92 23.06 52.43 17.13
N ALA A 93 23.43 52.20 15.86
CA ALA A 93 24.66 52.73 15.27
C ALA A 93 24.55 54.21 14.86
N LYS A 94 23.34 54.74 14.72
CA LYS A 94 23.06 56.17 14.51
C LYS A 94 22.95 56.92 15.82
#